data_AF-A0A495ILD4-F1
#
_entry.id   AF-A0A495ILD4-F1
#
_cell.length_a   1.000
_cell.length_b   1.000
_cell.length_c   1.000
_cell.angle_alpha   90.00
_cell.angle_beta   90.00
_cell.angle_gamma   90.00
#
_symmetry.space_group_name_H-M   'P 1'
#
loop_
_entity.id
_entity.type
_entity.pdbx_description
1 polymer ?
#
loop_
_entity_poly.entity_id
_entity_poly.type
_entity_poly.pdbx_seq_one_letter_code
_entity_poly.pdbx_strand_id
1 'polypeptide(L)'
;MPEPVEVGYVSYTLSADYLATIGADFDSEAVDDAILQEVNRLAPYGVTMHRNGKAFADESQAEAARGIDWAEIMKRIDVDQILADHAR
;
A
#
# COMPACT_ATOMS: atom_id res chain seq x y z
N MET A 1 -5.98 23.56 -7.37
CA MET A 1 -6.20 22.26 -6.70
C MET A 1 -5.37 22.32 -5.43
N PRO A 2 -5.95 22.05 -4.24
CA PRO A 2 -5.15 21.96 -3.03
C PRO A 2 -4.04 20.92 -3.23
N GLU A 3 -2.85 21.21 -2.73
CA GLU A 3 -1.71 20.31 -2.87
C GLU A 3 -1.92 19.14 -1.92
N PRO A 4 -1.81 17.88 -2.38
CA PRO A 4 -1.99 16.72 -1.52
C PRO A 4 -0.93 16.71 -0.40
N VAL A 5 -1.39 16.57 0.84
CA VAL A 5 -0.54 16.60 2.04
C VAL A 5 -0.08 15.17 2.35
N GLU A 6 1.20 15.00 2.63
CA GLU A 6 1.73 13.73 3.14
C GLU A 6 1.17 13.49 4.56
N VAL A 7 0.48 12.36 4.74
CA VAL A 7 -0.23 12.02 5.98
C VAL A 7 0.31 10.78 6.67
N GLY A 8 1.12 9.99 5.96
CA GLY A 8 1.72 8.79 6.51
C GLY A 8 2.71 8.15 5.55
N TYR A 9 3.52 7.27 6.10
CA TYR A 9 4.41 6.42 5.34
C TYR A 9 4.27 4.98 5.84
N VAL A 10 4.03 4.07 4.90
CA VAL A 10 3.94 2.64 5.13
C VAL A 10 5.03 2.02 4.29
N SER A 11 5.99 1.36 4.95
CA SER A 11 6.91 0.45 4.27
C SER A 11 6.13 -0.82 3.89
N TYR A 12 5.29 -0.71 2.86
CA TYR A 12 4.61 -1.85 2.27
C TYR A 12 5.48 -2.53 1.20
N THR A 13 6.55 -1.87 0.74
CA THR A 13 7.54 -2.46 -0.16
C THR A 13 7.99 -3.77 0.47
N LEU A 14 7.57 -4.87 -0.15
CA LEU A 14 8.09 -6.20 0.10
C LEU A 14 9.61 -6.05 0.07
N SER A 15 10.25 -6.25 1.23
CA SER A 15 11.71 -6.10 1.30
C SER A 15 12.32 -7.00 0.23
N ALA A 16 13.39 -6.54 -0.42
CA ALA A 16 14.09 -7.33 -1.43
C ALA A 16 14.45 -8.73 -0.89
N ASP A 17 14.69 -8.86 0.42
CA ASP A 17 14.82 -10.12 1.14
C ASP A 17 13.57 -11.01 1.09
N TYR A 18 12.37 -10.46 1.31
CA TYR A 18 11.11 -11.21 1.23
C TYR A 18 10.83 -11.66 -0.21
N LEU A 19 11.05 -10.77 -1.18
CA LEU A 19 10.95 -11.09 -2.61
C LEU A 19 11.95 -12.21 -2.99
N ALA A 20 13.18 -12.14 -2.48
CA ALA A 20 14.19 -13.16 -2.71
C ALA A 20 13.86 -14.52 -2.04
N THR A 21 13.08 -14.50 -0.96
CA THR A 21 12.68 -15.73 -0.24
C THR A 21 11.56 -16.49 -0.96
N ILE A 22 10.65 -15.79 -1.64
CA ILE A 22 9.49 -16.39 -2.35
C ILE A 22 9.92 -17.00 -3.71
N GLY A 23 11.07 -16.61 -4.26
CA GLY A 23 11.66 -17.23 -5.45
C GLY A 23 11.24 -16.57 -6.76
N ALA A 24 12.19 -16.38 -7.67
CA ALA A 24 12.18 -15.45 -8.81
C ALA A 24 11.10 -15.63 -9.93
N ASP A 25 9.98 -16.31 -9.69
CA ASP A 25 8.95 -16.64 -10.70
C ASP A 25 7.59 -15.96 -10.43
N PHE A 26 7.60 -14.74 -9.89
CA PHE A 26 6.40 -13.91 -9.76
C PHE A 26 6.68 -12.48 -10.22
N ASP A 27 5.65 -11.83 -10.76
CA ASP A 27 5.77 -10.48 -11.28
C ASP A 27 5.68 -9.46 -10.13
N SER A 28 6.84 -9.02 -9.63
CA SER A 28 6.92 -8.13 -8.48
C SER A 28 6.23 -6.79 -8.71
N GLU A 29 6.18 -6.30 -9.95
CA GLU A 29 5.46 -5.06 -10.28
C GLU A 29 3.94 -5.28 -10.23
N ALA A 30 3.44 -6.41 -10.73
CA ALA A 30 2.03 -6.75 -10.63
C ALA A 30 1.57 -6.94 -9.18
N VAL A 31 2.39 -7.60 -8.36
CA VAL A 31 2.10 -7.78 -6.92
C VAL A 31 2.08 -6.42 -6.20
N ASP A 32 3.07 -5.55 -6.44
CA ASP A 32 3.11 -4.23 -5.81
C ASP A 32 1.88 -3.39 -6.19
N ASP A 33 1.47 -3.43 -7.47
CA ASP A 33 0.27 -2.74 -7.93
C ASP A 33 -1.01 -3.32 -7.31
N ALA A 34 -1.12 -4.64 -7.19
CA ALA A 34 -2.26 -5.29 -6.55
C ALA A 34 -2.38 -4.93 -5.06
N ILE A 35 -1.26 -4.96 -4.32
CA ILE A 35 -1.20 -4.51 -2.92
C ILE A 35 -1.61 -3.04 -2.83
N LEU A 36 -1.03 -2.17 -3.68
CA LEU A 36 -1.35 -0.75 -3.69
C LEU A 36 -2.84 -0.49 -3.98
N GLN A 37 -3.42 -1.26 -4.89
CA GLN A 37 -4.82 -1.14 -5.27
C GLN A 37 -5.75 -1.59 -4.14
N GLU A 38 -5.40 -2.63 -3.39
CA GLU A 38 -6.13 -3.07 -2.20
C GLU A 38 -6.01 -2.04 -1.05
N VAL A 39 -4.81 -1.51 -0.80
CA VAL A 39 -4.61 -0.45 0.21
C VAL A 39 -5.46 0.77 -0.12
N ASN A 40 -5.43 1.24 -1.38
CA ASN A 40 -6.23 2.39 -1.81
C ASN A 40 -7.75 2.11 -1.76
N ARG A 41 -8.17 0.86 -1.90
CA ARG A 41 -9.57 0.45 -1.77
C ARG A 41 -10.06 0.49 -0.32
N LEU A 42 -9.18 0.14 0.62
CA LEU A 42 -9.46 0.17 2.06
C LEU A 42 -9.21 1.56 2.67
N ALA A 43 -8.43 2.41 2.00
CA ALA A 43 -8.16 3.77 2.43
C ALA A 43 -9.45 4.62 2.44
N PRO A 44 -9.61 5.50 3.44
CA PRO A 44 -10.77 6.38 3.51
C PRO A 44 -10.76 7.41 2.37
N TYR A 45 -11.95 7.93 2.07
CA TYR A 45 -12.16 8.83 0.94
C TYR A 45 -11.29 10.08 1.02
N GLY A 46 -10.58 10.38 -0.08
CA GLY A 46 -9.65 11.51 -0.18
C GLY A 46 -8.24 11.20 0.32
N VAL A 47 -7.91 9.95 0.61
CA VAL A 47 -6.55 9.48 0.89
C VAL A 47 -6.10 8.51 -0.20
N THR A 48 -4.88 8.66 -0.68
CA THR A 48 -4.29 7.82 -1.70
C THR A 48 -2.86 7.48 -1.32
N MET A 49 -2.55 6.19 -1.26
CA MET A 49 -1.21 5.69 -1.14
C MET A 49 -0.55 5.56 -2.51
N HIS A 50 0.71 5.95 -2.58
CA HIS A 50 1.54 5.89 -3.77
C HIS A 50 2.53 4.72 -3.72
N ARG A 51 3.08 4.37 -4.89
CA ARG A 51 4.06 3.29 -5.07
C ARG A 51 5.35 3.41 -4.23
N ASN A 52 5.58 4.59 -3.65
CA ASN A 52 6.74 4.91 -2.83
C ASN A 52 6.49 4.69 -1.34
N GLY A 53 5.34 4.12 -0.95
CA GLY A 53 4.96 3.92 0.45
C GLY A 53 4.36 5.15 1.12
N LYS A 54 4.24 6.28 0.41
CA LYS A 54 3.71 7.51 0.99
C LYS A 54 2.20 7.59 0.78
N ALA A 55 1.48 7.83 1.86
CA ALA A 55 0.07 8.16 1.84
C ALA A 55 -0.09 9.67 1.77
N PHE A 56 -0.92 10.11 0.84
CA PHE A 56 -1.28 11.51 0.63
C PHE A 56 -2.77 11.68 0.82
N ALA A 57 -3.18 12.79 1.43
CA ALA A 57 -4.58 13.14 1.54
C ALA A 57 -4.82 14.59 1.11
N ASP A 58 -6.06 14.89 0.77
CA ASP A 58 -6.49 16.27 0.58
C ASP A 58 -6.33 17.06 1.89
N GLU A 59 -6.02 18.36 1.80
CA GLU A 59 -5.73 19.20 2.99
C GLU A 59 -6.88 19.15 4.02
N SER A 60 -8.11 19.14 3.53
CA SER A 60 -9.32 19.06 4.37
C SER A 60 -9.44 17.74 5.14
N GLN A 61 -8.77 16.68 4.66
CA GLN A 61 -8.81 15.33 5.24
C GLN A 61 -7.47 14.95 5.91
N ALA A 62 -6.43 15.79 5.79
CA ALA A 62 -5.08 15.46 6.21
C ALA A 62 -4.97 15.15 7.70
N GLU A 63 -5.72 15.88 8.54
CA GLU A 63 -5.72 15.65 9.99
C GLU A 63 -6.36 14.30 10.37
N ALA A 64 -7.49 13.96 9.74
CA ALA A 64 -8.13 12.67 9.92
C ALA A 64 -7.26 11.52 9.39
N ALA A 65 -6.58 11.75 8.26
CA ALA A 65 -5.76 10.75 7.59
C ALA A 65 -4.46 10.43 8.34
N ARG A 66 -3.90 11.38 9.09
CA ARG A 66 -2.76 11.14 10.00
C ARG A 66 -3.10 10.18 11.14
N GLY A 67 -4.37 10.07 11.50
CA GLY A 67 -4.85 9.12 12.51
C GLY A 67 -5.13 7.72 11.97
N ILE A 68 -4.92 7.48 10.66
CA ILE A 68 -5.17 6.17 10.06
C ILE A 68 -4.13 5.16 10.54
N ASP A 69 -4.63 4.05 11.09
CA ASP A 69 -3.79 2.92 11.46
C ASP A 69 -3.50 2.05 10.22
N TRP A 70 -2.50 2.47 9.46
CA TRP A 70 -2.10 1.78 8.23
C TRP A 70 -1.62 0.35 8.49
N ALA A 71 -1.07 0.08 9.68
CA ALA A 71 -0.67 -1.27 10.05
C ALA A 71 -1.89 -2.20 10.17
N GLU A 72 -3.00 -1.73 10.75
CA GLU A 72 -4.26 -2.47 10.79
C GLU A 72 -4.86 -2.68 9.39
N ILE A 73 -4.75 -1.68 8.50
CA ILE A 73 -5.15 -1.83 7.08
C ILE A 73 -4.30 -2.91 6.41
N MET A 74 -2.98 -2.85 6.55
CA MET A 74 -2.07 -3.83 5.97
C MET A 74 -2.32 -5.26 6.48
N LYS A 75 -2.66 -5.44 7.77
CA LYS A 75 -3.02 -6.77 8.32
C LYS A 75 -4.29 -7.36 7.71
N ARG A 76 -5.19 -6.53 7.18
CA ARG A 76 -6.41 -6.98 6.48
C ARG A 76 -6.13 -7.40 5.05
N ILE A 77 -5.01 -6.94 4.49
CA ILE A 77 -4.58 -7.29 3.15
C ILE A 77 -3.85 -8.63 3.24
N ASP A 78 -4.43 -9.62 2.58
CA ASP A 78 -3.84 -10.96 2.52
C ASP A 78 -2.75 -10.97 1.44
N VAL A 79 -1.57 -10.47 1.82
CA VAL A 79 -0.42 -10.32 0.90
C VAL A 79 0.02 -11.68 0.36
N ASP A 80 -0.06 -12.74 1.16
CA ASP A 80 0.19 -14.11 0.72
C ASP A 80 -0.79 -14.57 -0.36
N GLN A 81 -2.09 -14.24 -0.24
CA GLN A 81 -3.07 -14.55 -1.28
C GLN A 81 -2.81 -13.77 -2.58
N ILE A 82 -2.41 -12.49 -2.49
CA ILE A 82 -2.03 -11.70 -3.67
C ILE A 82 -0.80 -12.32 -4.33
N LEU A 83 0.22 -12.65 -3.55
CA LEU A 83 1.42 -13.34 -4.04
C LEU A 83 1.07 -14.67 -4.70
N ALA A 84 0.15 -15.45 -4.13
CA ALA A 84 -0.27 -16.74 -4.68
C ALA A 84 -1.05 -16.62 -6.00
N ASP A 85 -1.86 -15.57 -6.19
CA ASP A 85 -2.56 -15.30 -7.45
C ASP A 85 -1.58 -14.91 -8.58
N HIS A 86 -0.44 -14.32 -8.21
CA HIS A 86 0.61 -13.87 -9.11
C HIS A 86 1.83 -14.81 -9.20
N ALA A 87 1.88 -15.87 -8.39
CA ALA A 87 2.88 -16.92 -8.47
C ALA A 87 2.52 -17.85 -9.63
N ARG A 88 3.39 -17.96 -10.62
CA ARG A 88 3.12 -18.72 -11.83
C ARG A 88 3.49 -20.19 -11.73
#